data_AF-A0A8D9I735-F1
#
_entry.id   AF-A0A8D9I735-F1
#
_cell.length_a   1.000
_cell.length_b   1.000
_cell.length_c   1.000
_cell.angle_alpha   90.00
_cell.angle_beta   90.00
_cell.angle_gamma   90.00
#
_symmetry.space_group_name_H-M   'P 1'
#
loop_
_entity.id
_entity.type
_entity.pdbx_description
1 polymer ?
#
loop_
_entity_poly.entity_id
_entity_poly.type
_entity_poly.pdbx_seq_one_letter_code
_entity_poly.pdbx_strand_id
1 'polypeptide(L)'
;WRTRKISSKCLNLNMIVFCLVRIIVKYFYVQFLVVHVINEPVFIVAIVEYMIQKLGIEEDKVQELCLELYKIYGTTMAGLKAVGYDFDYDDFHGFVHGRLPYTTLKPDPILRNIILSLPFRKVVFTNADKAHAAKIIARLGLDGCFERIISFETLNPNINTESPAAVMESREIFDIISYTANPDTSIKLPKTPVICKPFEGAFEHVFKMTNINPHKTLFFDDSIRNIQTGKRVGLHTVWVGTSHKDEGVDIALEHIHNIREALPELWEAVDDKTEEIRSKQKVAIEIIA
;
A
#
# COMPACT_ATOMS: atom_id res chain seq x y z
N TRP A 1 8.19 20.12 65.56
CA TRP A 1 8.50 18.71 65.90
C TRP A 1 7.23 17.88 65.75
N ARG A 2 7.33 16.69 65.13
CA ARG A 2 6.30 15.73 64.64
C ARG A 2 5.64 16.08 63.31
N THR A 3 6.21 15.72 62.15
CA THR A 3 6.26 14.40 61.47
C THR A 3 4.91 13.79 61.09
N ARG A 4 4.52 13.95 59.81
CA ARG A 4 4.01 12.84 58.98
C ARG A 4 4.75 12.84 57.66
N LYS A 5 5.34 11.69 57.35
CA LYS A 5 6.22 11.39 56.23
C LYS A 5 5.56 10.24 55.46
N ILE A 6 5.03 10.52 54.28
CA ILE A 6 4.61 9.60 53.21
C ILE A 6 4.72 10.48 51.95
N SER A 7 5.38 10.17 50.83
CA SER A 7 5.82 8.92 50.23
C SER A 7 7.06 9.21 49.36
N SER A 8 8.05 8.34 49.43
CA SER A 8 9.06 8.13 48.40
C SER A 8 8.56 7.04 47.45
N LYS A 9 8.14 7.40 46.24
CA LYS A 9 8.20 6.63 44.98
C LYS A 9 7.28 7.28 43.95
N CYS A 10 7.81 8.27 43.25
CA CYS A 10 7.38 8.66 41.91
C CYS A 10 8.66 9.06 41.16
N LEU A 11 9.48 8.06 40.81
CA LEU A 11 10.34 8.23 39.65
C LEU A 11 9.38 8.35 38.46
N ASN A 12 9.32 9.57 37.92
CA ASN A 12 8.41 10.00 36.86
C ASN A 12 8.39 9.03 35.68
N LEU A 13 7.30 8.26 35.57
CA LEU A 13 6.93 7.50 34.38
C LEU A 13 6.82 8.43 33.14
N ASN A 14 6.47 9.69 33.36
CA ASN A 14 6.36 10.71 32.31
C ASN A 14 7.69 11.05 31.60
N MET A 15 8.84 10.88 32.26
CA MET A 15 10.14 11.17 31.63
C MET A 15 10.61 10.01 30.73
N ILE A 16 10.17 8.79 31.03
CA ILE A 16 10.44 7.58 30.22
C ILE A 16 9.54 7.58 28.98
N VAL A 17 8.27 7.98 29.11
CA VAL A 17 7.33 8.11 27.98
C VAL A 17 7.78 9.21 27.01
N PHE A 18 8.22 10.38 27.50
CA PHE A 18 8.76 11.45 26.64
C PHE A 18 10.06 11.04 25.90
N CYS A 19 10.91 10.24 26.52
CA CYS A 19 12.09 9.69 25.85
C CYS A 19 11.71 8.63 24.81
N LEU A 20 10.71 7.79 25.06
CA LEU A 20 10.24 6.77 24.10
C LEU A 20 9.55 7.37 22.88
N VAL A 21 8.72 8.41 23.04
CA VAL A 21 8.08 9.12 21.92
C VAL A 21 9.12 9.82 21.05
N ARG A 22 10.12 10.49 21.65
CA ARG A 22 11.27 11.06 20.91
C ARG A 22 12.18 10.02 20.24
N ILE A 23 12.22 8.81 20.78
CA ILE A 23 12.93 7.68 20.17
C ILE A 23 12.13 7.20 18.95
N ILE A 24 10.82 6.96 19.05
CA ILE A 24 9.96 6.44 17.97
C ILE A 24 9.92 7.40 16.75
N VAL A 25 9.75 8.70 16.99
CA VAL A 25 9.70 9.73 15.92
C VAL A 25 11.04 9.85 15.15
N LYS A 26 12.16 9.45 15.77
CA LYS A 26 13.48 9.46 15.14
C LYS A 26 13.72 8.33 14.13
N TYR A 27 12.82 7.34 14.06
CA TYR A 27 13.05 6.14 13.24
C TYR A 27 12.29 6.10 11.93
N PHE A 28 11.33 6.98 11.64
CA PHE A 28 10.66 6.92 10.32
C PHE A 28 11.35 7.84 9.31
N TYR A 29 11.90 7.26 8.24
CA TYR A 29 12.60 7.98 7.17
C TYR A 29 11.79 8.03 5.87
N VAL A 30 10.83 7.09 5.70
CA VAL A 30 10.01 6.97 4.49
C VAL A 30 8.60 6.54 4.87
N GLN A 31 7.60 7.07 4.15
CA GLN A 31 6.19 6.73 4.32
C GLN A 31 5.63 6.29 2.98
N PHE A 32 5.11 5.07 2.92
CA PHE A 32 4.32 4.61 1.79
C PHE A 32 2.88 5.02 2.02
N LEU A 33 2.37 5.91 1.19
CA LEU A 33 0.94 6.12 1.12
C LEU A 33 0.43 5.43 -0.14
N VAL A 34 -0.33 4.35 0.05
CA VAL A 34 -1.12 3.78 -1.03
C VAL A 34 -2.36 4.64 -1.17
N VAL A 35 -2.42 5.42 -2.25
CA VAL A 35 -3.61 6.18 -2.64
C VAL A 35 -4.53 5.19 -3.36
N HIS A 36 -5.46 4.57 -2.62
CA HIS A 36 -6.53 3.79 -3.23
C HIS A 36 -7.63 4.76 -3.68
N VAL A 37 -7.83 4.88 -4.98
CA VAL A 37 -8.96 5.61 -5.53
C VAL A 37 -9.37 4.92 -6.82
N ILE A 38 -10.39 4.07 -6.74
CA ILE A 38 -11.62 3.98 -7.57
C ILE A 38 -12.37 2.73 -7.10
N ASN A 39 -13.63 2.90 -6.72
CA ASN A 39 -14.64 1.87 -6.44
C ASN A 39 -14.34 0.44 -6.94
N GLU A 40 -13.96 -0.43 -6.01
CA GLU A 40 -13.85 -1.90 -6.14
C GLU A 40 -14.90 -2.57 -7.07
N PRO A 41 -16.21 -2.26 -7.00
CA PRO A 41 -17.19 -3.00 -7.80
C PRO A 41 -17.03 -2.79 -9.32
N VAL A 42 -16.67 -1.59 -9.79
CA VAL A 42 -16.53 -1.34 -11.24
C VAL A 42 -15.25 -1.98 -11.78
N PHE A 43 -14.20 -2.02 -10.95
CA PHE A 43 -12.94 -2.67 -11.26
C PHE A 43 -13.12 -4.17 -11.45
N ILE A 44 -13.82 -4.82 -10.51
CA ILE A 44 -14.11 -6.26 -10.56
C ILE A 44 -14.97 -6.59 -11.79
N VAL A 45 -16.00 -5.79 -12.09
CA VAL A 45 -16.83 -5.98 -13.29
C VAL A 45 -16.00 -5.96 -14.56
N ALA A 46 -15.08 -5.01 -14.71
CA ALA A 46 -14.23 -4.92 -15.90
C ALA A 46 -13.28 -6.13 -16.04
N ILE A 47 -12.80 -6.70 -14.93
CA ILE A 47 -12.01 -7.94 -14.94
C ILE A 47 -12.87 -9.13 -15.38
N VAL A 48 -14.08 -9.27 -14.82
CA VAL A 48 -15.03 -10.33 -15.17
C VAL A 48 -15.37 -10.28 -16.66
N GLU A 49 -15.67 -9.08 -17.18
CA GLU A 49 -15.94 -8.87 -18.61
C GLU A 49 -14.74 -9.26 -19.49
N TYR A 50 -13.51 -8.95 -19.07
CA TYR A 50 -12.32 -9.37 -19.79
C TYR A 50 -12.21 -10.90 -19.86
N MET A 51 -12.40 -11.57 -18.72
CA MET A 51 -12.34 -13.03 -18.62
C MET A 51 -13.36 -13.72 -19.53
N ILE A 52 -14.58 -13.19 -19.60
CA ILE A 52 -15.62 -13.74 -20.48
C ILE A 52 -15.31 -13.42 -21.95
N GLN A 53 -15.09 -12.15 -22.28
CA GLN A 53 -15.04 -11.69 -23.67
C GLN A 53 -13.71 -11.98 -24.38
N LYS A 54 -12.59 -11.91 -23.65
CA LYS A 54 -11.24 -12.05 -24.22
C LYS A 54 -10.63 -13.42 -23.98
N LEU A 55 -10.94 -14.04 -22.84
CA LEU A 55 -10.40 -15.35 -22.47
C LEU A 55 -11.38 -16.51 -22.68
N GLY A 56 -12.65 -16.21 -22.97
CA GLY A 56 -13.67 -17.23 -23.26
C GLY A 56 -14.06 -18.09 -22.04
N ILE A 57 -13.86 -17.56 -20.83
CA ILE A 57 -14.19 -18.28 -19.59
C ILE A 57 -15.71 -18.25 -19.37
N GLU A 58 -16.27 -19.39 -18.98
CA GLU A 58 -17.71 -19.54 -18.73
C GLU A 58 -18.17 -18.63 -17.57
N GLU A 59 -19.24 -17.87 -17.79
CA GLU A 59 -19.72 -16.82 -16.89
C GLU A 59 -20.02 -17.31 -15.47
N ASP A 60 -20.52 -18.54 -15.34
CA ASP A 60 -20.85 -19.19 -14.06
C ASP A 60 -19.62 -19.48 -13.20
N LYS A 61 -18.43 -19.65 -13.82
CA LYS A 61 -17.17 -19.94 -13.13
C LYS A 61 -16.33 -18.70 -12.83
N VAL A 62 -16.54 -17.60 -13.54
CA VAL A 62 -15.63 -16.43 -13.49
C VAL A 62 -15.57 -15.80 -12.09
N GLN A 63 -16.70 -15.72 -11.38
CA GLN A 63 -16.72 -15.11 -10.04
C GLN A 63 -15.90 -15.91 -9.03
N GLU A 64 -16.10 -17.23 -8.99
CA GLU A 64 -15.34 -18.13 -8.12
C GLU A 64 -13.85 -18.12 -8.50
N LEU A 65 -13.56 -18.19 -9.80
CA LEU A 65 -12.19 -18.15 -10.32
C LEU A 65 -11.47 -16.85 -9.91
N CYS A 66 -12.09 -15.68 -10.09
CA CYS A 66 -11.54 -14.40 -9.65
C CYS A 66 -11.14 -14.43 -8.18
N LEU A 67 -12.01 -14.97 -7.33
CA LEU A 67 -11.85 -14.99 -5.89
C LEU A 67 -10.69 -15.90 -5.46
N GLU A 68 -10.62 -17.11 -6.03
CA GLU A 68 -9.53 -18.06 -5.75
C GLU A 68 -8.18 -17.55 -6.29
N LEU A 69 -8.17 -17.01 -7.52
CA LEU A 69 -6.97 -16.39 -8.08
C LEU A 69 -6.48 -15.21 -7.25
N TYR A 70 -7.38 -14.34 -6.79
CA TYR A 70 -7.03 -13.24 -5.90
C TYR A 70 -6.45 -13.76 -4.57
N LYS A 71 -7.12 -14.72 -3.91
CA LYS A 71 -6.68 -15.31 -2.64
C LYS A 71 -5.28 -15.91 -2.72
N ILE A 72 -4.95 -16.59 -3.81
CA ILE A 72 -3.66 -17.28 -3.95
C ILE A 72 -2.59 -16.33 -4.51
N TYR A 73 -2.92 -15.56 -5.54
CA TYR A 73 -1.95 -14.81 -6.33
C TYR A 73 -1.93 -13.29 -6.10
N GLY A 74 -2.79 -12.78 -5.22
CA GLY A 74 -2.83 -11.36 -4.85
C GLY A 74 -3.58 -10.47 -5.82
N THR A 75 -3.63 -10.83 -7.11
CA THR A 75 -4.46 -10.19 -8.14
C THR A 75 -5.00 -11.24 -9.09
N THR A 76 -6.17 -10.97 -9.69
CA THR A 76 -6.73 -11.87 -10.71
C THR A 76 -5.80 -12.02 -11.90
N MET A 77 -5.17 -10.93 -12.38
CA MET A 77 -4.23 -10.97 -13.50
C MET A 77 -3.01 -11.87 -13.22
N ALA A 78 -2.39 -11.75 -12.04
CA ALA A 78 -1.28 -12.60 -11.65
C ALA A 78 -1.69 -14.08 -11.61
N GLY A 79 -2.90 -14.36 -11.12
CA GLY A 79 -3.45 -15.70 -11.08
C GLY A 79 -3.75 -16.28 -12.46
N LEU A 80 -4.37 -15.49 -13.35
CA LEU A 80 -4.65 -15.92 -14.73
C LEU A 80 -3.37 -16.32 -15.46
N LYS A 81 -2.31 -15.50 -15.32
CA LYS A 81 -0.98 -15.82 -15.87
C LYS A 81 -0.36 -17.06 -15.24
N ALA A 82 -0.56 -17.29 -13.95
CA ALA A 82 -0.04 -18.48 -13.27
C ALA A 82 -0.71 -19.76 -13.77
N VAL A 83 -2.05 -19.76 -13.88
CA VAL A 83 -2.81 -20.96 -14.27
C VAL A 83 -2.72 -21.27 -15.76
N GLY A 84 -2.18 -20.38 -16.58
CA GLY A 84 -1.83 -20.67 -17.97
C GLY A 84 -2.57 -19.83 -19.02
N TYR A 85 -3.38 -18.84 -18.64
CA TYR A 85 -3.95 -17.91 -19.62
C TYR A 85 -2.86 -17.01 -20.18
N ASP A 86 -2.79 -16.94 -21.51
CA ASP A 86 -1.88 -16.05 -22.21
C ASP A 86 -2.62 -14.86 -22.83
N PHE A 87 -2.17 -13.67 -22.47
CA PHE A 87 -2.68 -12.39 -22.94
C PHE A 87 -1.65 -11.29 -22.73
N ASP A 88 -1.72 -10.24 -23.53
CA ASP A 88 -0.85 -9.09 -23.37
C ASP A 88 -1.24 -8.26 -22.13
N TYR A 89 -0.25 -7.82 -21.35
CA TYR A 89 -0.50 -7.05 -20.13
C TYR A 89 -1.08 -5.67 -20.42
N ASP A 90 -0.70 -5.04 -21.54
CA ASP A 90 -1.20 -3.74 -21.93
C ASP A 90 -2.64 -3.86 -22.48
N ASP A 91 -3.01 -4.95 -23.18
CA ASP A 91 -4.41 -5.24 -23.53
C ASP A 91 -5.28 -5.41 -22.27
N PHE A 92 -4.79 -6.16 -21.26
CA PHE A 92 -5.51 -6.34 -20.00
C PHE A 92 -5.70 -5.00 -19.26
N HIS A 93 -4.63 -4.24 -19.03
CA HIS A 93 -4.73 -2.95 -18.33
C HIS A 93 -5.55 -1.94 -19.13
N GLY A 94 -5.37 -1.88 -20.45
CA GLY A 94 -6.16 -1.02 -21.34
C GLY A 94 -7.64 -1.34 -21.27
N PHE A 95 -8.00 -2.63 -21.24
CA PHE A 95 -9.38 -3.07 -21.12
C PHE A 95 -9.97 -2.74 -19.75
N VAL A 96 -9.30 -3.14 -18.66
CA VAL A 96 -9.80 -3.01 -17.29
C VAL A 96 -9.78 -1.55 -16.84
N HIS A 97 -8.62 -0.89 -16.91
CA HIS A 97 -8.47 0.47 -16.42
C HIS A 97 -9.01 1.52 -17.39
N GLY A 98 -9.08 1.23 -18.70
CA GLY A 98 -9.62 2.17 -19.69
C GLY A 98 -11.11 2.46 -19.52
N ARG A 99 -11.86 1.53 -18.92
CA ARG A 99 -13.32 1.65 -18.69
C ARG A 99 -13.71 2.25 -17.35
N LEU A 100 -12.74 2.51 -16.47
CA LEU A 100 -13.05 3.04 -15.14
C LEU A 100 -13.60 4.48 -15.22
N PRO A 101 -14.59 4.83 -14.39
CA PRO A 101 -15.27 6.12 -14.47
C PRO A 101 -14.47 7.22 -13.76
N TYR A 102 -13.27 7.56 -14.26
CA TYR A 102 -12.41 8.58 -13.66
C TYR A 102 -13.07 9.95 -13.50
N THR A 103 -14.17 10.24 -14.21
CA THR A 103 -14.94 11.48 -14.10
C THR A 103 -15.60 11.66 -12.72
N THR A 104 -15.89 10.58 -12.00
CA THR A 104 -16.50 10.62 -10.67
C THR A 104 -15.51 11.06 -9.59
N LEU A 105 -14.21 10.87 -9.84
CA LEU A 105 -13.16 11.33 -8.94
C LEU A 105 -13.08 12.84 -8.91
N LYS A 106 -13.03 13.38 -7.69
CA LYS A 106 -12.88 14.82 -7.45
C LYS A 106 -11.54 15.10 -6.77
N PRO A 107 -10.94 16.27 -7.00
CA PRO A 107 -9.77 16.69 -6.24
C PRO A 107 -10.03 16.62 -4.73
N ASP A 108 -9.02 16.20 -3.98
CA ASP A 108 -9.06 16.12 -2.52
C ASP A 108 -8.00 17.06 -1.91
N PRO A 109 -8.34 18.35 -1.76
CA PRO A 109 -7.41 19.34 -1.23
C PRO A 109 -7.05 19.08 0.24
N ILE A 110 -7.94 18.43 1.01
CA ILE A 110 -7.69 18.10 2.41
C ILE A 110 -6.60 17.03 2.48
N LEU A 111 -6.76 15.93 1.74
CA LEU A 111 -5.76 14.88 1.64
C LEU A 111 -4.43 15.42 1.09
N ARG A 112 -4.47 16.27 0.05
CA ARG A 112 -3.27 16.94 -0.46
C ARG A 112 -2.50 17.67 0.64
N ASN A 113 -3.20 18.51 1.42
CA ASN A 113 -2.58 19.28 2.49
C ASN A 113 -1.99 18.39 3.58
N ILE A 114 -2.69 17.32 3.96
CA ILE A 114 -2.19 16.32 4.91
C ILE A 114 -0.88 15.72 4.39
N ILE A 115 -0.85 15.24 3.14
CA ILE A 115 0.32 14.59 2.54
C ILE A 115 1.50 15.56 2.42
N LEU A 116 1.25 16.80 2.01
CA LEU A 116 2.29 17.84 1.91
C LEU A 116 2.85 18.21 3.28
N SER A 117 2.03 18.21 4.32
CA SER A 117 2.46 18.56 5.68
C SER A 117 3.37 17.50 6.34
N LEU A 118 3.41 16.28 5.80
CA LEU A 118 4.30 15.22 6.30
C LEU A 118 5.76 15.52 5.92
N PRO A 119 6.70 15.64 6.86
CA PRO A 119 8.10 15.99 6.61
C PRO A 119 8.95 14.82 6.08
N PHE A 120 8.31 13.71 5.68
CA PHE A 120 8.98 12.47 5.30
C PHE A 120 8.96 12.26 3.80
N ARG A 121 9.89 11.42 3.34
CA ARG A 121 9.91 10.91 1.98
C ARG A 121 8.66 10.07 1.71
N LYS A 122 7.98 10.28 0.59
CA LYS A 122 6.70 9.64 0.27
C LYS A 122 6.77 8.88 -1.06
N VAL A 123 6.39 7.60 -1.04
CA VAL A 123 6.41 6.72 -2.21
C VAL A 123 5.06 6.03 -2.36
N VAL A 124 4.55 5.93 -3.59
CA VAL A 124 3.35 5.13 -3.90
C VAL A 124 3.79 3.72 -4.28
N PHE A 125 3.11 2.70 -3.75
CA PHE A 125 3.32 1.29 -4.10
C PHE A 125 1.99 0.62 -4.47
N THR A 126 1.75 0.44 -5.77
CA THR A 126 0.49 -0.06 -6.31
C THR A 126 0.67 -1.27 -7.21
N ASN A 127 -0.32 -2.16 -7.21
CA ASN A 127 -0.41 -3.28 -8.17
C ASN A 127 -0.95 -2.83 -9.53
N ALA A 128 -1.47 -1.61 -9.64
CA ALA A 128 -1.97 -1.05 -10.89
C ALA A 128 -0.83 -0.61 -11.83
N ASP A 129 -1.16 -0.42 -13.11
CA ASP A 129 -0.26 0.12 -14.11
C ASP A 129 0.00 1.62 -13.90
N LYS A 130 1.03 2.12 -14.57
CA LYS A 130 1.50 3.49 -14.47
C LYS A 130 0.46 4.49 -14.98
N ALA A 131 -0.25 4.18 -16.06
CA ALA A 131 -1.23 5.10 -16.63
C ALA A 131 -2.43 5.28 -15.70
N HIS A 132 -2.94 4.19 -15.09
CA HIS A 132 -3.96 4.28 -14.06
C HIS A 132 -3.48 5.10 -12.86
N ALA A 133 -2.32 4.77 -12.28
CA ALA A 133 -1.79 5.47 -11.12
C ALA A 133 -1.61 6.98 -11.36
N ALA A 134 -1.06 7.37 -12.51
CA ALA A 134 -0.90 8.77 -12.89
C ALA A 134 -2.25 9.50 -13.01
N LYS A 135 -3.25 8.83 -13.62
CA LYS A 135 -4.59 9.41 -13.79
C LYS A 135 -5.28 9.62 -12.43
N ILE A 136 -5.15 8.68 -11.51
CA ILE A 136 -5.67 8.81 -10.14
C ILE A 136 -5.04 10.01 -9.43
N ILE A 137 -3.72 10.09 -9.41
CA ILE A 137 -2.97 11.16 -8.75
C ILE A 137 -3.38 12.53 -9.30
N ALA A 138 -3.47 12.66 -10.63
CA ALA A 138 -3.89 13.91 -11.27
C ALA A 138 -5.34 14.28 -10.92
N ARG A 139 -6.27 13.32 -10.94
CA ARG A 139 -7.70 13.58 -10.67
C ARG A 139 -7.98 13.96 -9.22
N LEU A 140 -7.20 13.43 -8.29
CA LEU A 140 -7.25 13.81 -6.87
C LEU A 140 -6.49 15.11 -6.57
N GLY A 141 -5.71 15.62 -7.53
CA GLY A 141 -4.85 16.78 -7.31
C GLY A 141 -3.72 16.47 -6.33
N LEU A 142 -3.08 15.30 -6.45
CA LEU A 142 -1.96 14.87 -5.61
C LEU A 142 -0.60 14.97 -6.32
N ASP A 143 -0.54 15.70 -7.45
CA ASP A 143 0.70 15.93 -8.18
C ASP A 143 1.76 16.60 -7.31
N GLY A 144 3.00 16.10 -7.39
CA GLY A 144 4.13 16.59 -6.60
C GLY A 144 4.13 16.16 -5.12
N CYS A 145 3.16 15.37 -4.66
CA CYS A 145 3.12 14.89 -3.27
C CYS A 145 4.07 13.70 -3.01
N PHE A 146 4.48 12.98 -4.06
CA PHE A 146 5.24 11.73 -3.96
C PHE A 146 6.55 11.86 -4.71
N GLU A 147 7.63 11.34 -4.12
CA GLU A 147 8.95 11.28 -4.77
C GLU A 147 8.94 10.28 -5.92
N ARG A 148 8.25 9.15 -5.73
CA ARG A 148 8.23 8.06 -6.70
C ARG A 148 6.91 7.29 -6.65
N ILE A 149 6.53 6.75 -7.80
CA ILE A 149 5.40 5.83 -7.95
C ILE A 149 5.98 4.49 -8.41
N ILE A 150 5.74 3.45 -7.64
CA ILE A 150 6.07 2.07 -7.97
C ILE A 150 4.78 1.39 -8.43
N SER A 151 4.69 1.17 -9.74
CA SER A 151 3.56 0.53 -10.44
C SER A 151 3.93 -0.86 -10.96
N PHE A 152 2.97 -1.53 -11.61
CA PHE A 152 3.19 -2.80 -12.31
C PHE A 152 4.46 -2.82 -13.16
N GLU A 153 4.65 -1.85 -14.05
CA GLU A 153 5.79 -1.79 -14.98
C GLU A 153 7.11 -1.56 -14.25
N THR A 154 7.07 -0.86 -13.11
CA THR A 154 8.27 -0.65 -12.29
C THR A 154 8.74 -1.96 -11.66
N LEU A 155 7.80 -2.81 -11.25
CA LEU A 155 8.11 -4.13 -10.67
C LEU A 155 8.39 -5.20 -11.72
N ASN A 156 7.84 -5.04 -12.92
CA ASN A 156 7.85 -6.03 -13.99
C ASN A 156 8.49 -5.50 -15.29
N PRO A 157 9.73 -4.96 -15.26
CA PRO A 157 10.31 -4.22 -16.39
C PRO A 157 10.65 -5.08 -17.63
N ASN A 158 10.83 -6.39 -17.46
CA ASN A 158 11.25 -7.31 -18.53
C ASN A 158 10.11 -8.20 -19.04
N ILE A 159 8.87 -7.96 -18.61
CA ILE A 159 7.78 -8.91 -18.85
C ILE A 159 7.32 -8.93 -20.33
N ASN A 160 7.63 -7.88 -21.09
CA ASN A 160 7.37 -7.80 -22.54
C ASN A 160 8.59 -8.19 -23.39
N THR A 161 9.78 -8.38 -22.79
CA THR A 161 11.01 -8.74 -23.51
C THR A 161 11.34 -10.22 -23.44
N GLU A 162 10.74 -10.96 -22.51
CA GLU A 162 10.63 -12.42 -22.60
C GLU A 162 9.63 -12.77 -23.70
N SER A 163 10.14 -12.78 -24.94
CA SER A 163 9.42 -13.24 -26.11
C SER A 163 8.85 -14.64 -25.84
N PRO A 164 7.58 -14.93 -26.20
CA PRO A 164 6.96 -16.26 -26.02
C PRO A 164 7.59 -17.37 -26.90
N ALA A 165 8.70 -17.09 -27.59
CA ALA A 165 9.41 -18.00 -28.47
C ALA A 165 10.01 -19.24 -27.74
N ALA A 166 9.95 -19.30 -26.42
CA ALA A 166 10.32 -20.48 -25.64
C ALA A 166 9.22 -20.83 -24.62
N VAL A 167 8.04 -21.22 -25.10
CA VAL A 167 7.27 -22.42 -24.70
C VAL A 167 5.89 -22.30 -25.37
N MET A 168 5.81 -22.67 -26.66
CA MET A 168 4.54 -23.05 -27.33
C MET A 168 4.24 -24.53 -27.08
N GLU A 169 4.46 -25.02 -25.87
CA GLU A 169 3.77 -26.23 -25.44
C GLU A 169 2.40 -25.77 -24.96
N SER A 170 1.35 -26.43 -25.45
CA SER A 170 -0.02 -26.26 -24.96
C SER A 170 -0.05 -26.54 -23.46
N ARG A 171 0.21 -25.52 -22.65
CA ARG A 171 0.07 -25.62 -21.20
C ARG A 171 -1.43 -25.68 -20.94
N GLU A 172 -1.90 -26.87 -20.57
CA GLU A 172 -3.26 -27.04 -20.06
C GLU A 172 -3.50 -26.02 -18.95
N ILE A 173 -4.67 -25.38 -18.96
CA ILE A 173 -5.05 -24.42 -17.92
C ILE A 173 -5.19 -25.19 -16.61
N PHE A 174 -4.44 -24.79 -15.59
CA PHE A 174 -4.50 -25.40 -14.27
C PHE A 174 -5.86 -25.11 -13.63
N ASP A 175 -6.61 -26.17 -13.30
CA ASP A 175 -7.90 -26.06 -12.63
C ASP A 175 -7.72 -25.74 -11.13
N ILE A 176 -7.59 -24.44 -10.87
CA ILE A 176 -7.41 -23.92 -9.52
C ILE A 176 -8.64 -24.14 -8.63
N ILE A 177 -9.84 -24.18 -9.20
CA ILE A 177 -11.10 -24.36 -8.45
C ILE A 177 -11.15 -25.78 -7.91
N SER A 178 -10.89 -26.78 -8.77
CA SER A 178 -10.85 -28.17 -8.34
C SER A 178 -9.74 -28.41 -7.30
N TYR A 179 -8.58 -27.77 -7.47
CA TYR A 179 -7.48 -27.86 -6.50
C TYR A 179 -7.84 -27.26 -5.14
N THR A 180 -8.48 -26.08 -5.08
CA THR A 180 -8.83 -25.46 -3.80
C THR A 180 -9.97 -26.19 -3.10
N ALA A 181 -10.87 -26.82 -3.86
CA ALA A 181 -11.92 -27.68 -3.31
C ALA A 181 -11.35 -28.98 -2.70
N ASN A 182 -10.30 -29.57 -3.30
CA ASN A 182 -9.65 -30.79 -2.82
C ASN A 182 -8.11 -30.66 -2.89
N PRO A 183 -7.47 -29.99 -1.91
CA PRO A 183 -6.05 -29.73 -1.95
C PRO A 183 -5.21 -31.01 -1.88
N ASP A 184 -4.42 -31.27 -2.91
CA ASP A 184 -3.43 -32.35 -2.92
C ASP A 184 -2.03 -31.76 -2.67
N THR A 185 -1.45 -32.09 -1.52
CA THR A 185 -0.10 -31.64 -1.13
C THR A 185 1.02 -32.09 -2.07
N SER A 186 0.79 -33.09 -2.92
CA SER A 186 1.72 -33.53 -3.94
C SER A 186 1.75 -32.62 -5.18
N ILE A 187 0.66 -31.89 -5.42
CA ILE A 187 0.52 -30.96 -6.55
C ILE A 187 1.06 -29.59 -6.14
N LYS A 188 2.06 -29.10 -6.88
CA LYS A 188 2.59 -27.75 -6.68
C LYS A 188 1.75 -26.75 -7.46
N LEU A 189 1.33 -25.69 -6.77
CA LEU A 189 0.67 -24.56 -7.42
C LEU A 189 1.58 -23.92 -8.49
N PRO A 190 1.04 -23.56 -9.66
CA PRO A 190 1.78 -22.80 -10.66
C PRO A 190 2.34 -21.51 -10.10
N LYS A 191 3.52 -21.10 -10.57
CA LYS A 191 4.11 -19.81 -10.17
C LYS A 191 3.62 -18.73 -11.11
N THR A 192 3.25 -17.57 -10.56
CA THR A 192 2.97 -16.39 -11.38
C THR A 192 4.29 -15.73 -11.81
N PRO A 193 4.40 -15.28 -13.07
CA PRO A 193 5.51 -14.41 -13.49
C PRO A 193 5.35 -12.97 -12.99
N VAL A 194 4.18 -12.60 -12.46
CA VAL A 194 3.86 -11.23 -12.06
C VAL A 194 4.33 -10.96 -10.62
N ILE A 195 5.25 -10.00 -10.47
CA ILE A 195 5.68 -9.48 -9.18
C ILE A 195 4.67 -8.43 -8.72
N CYS A 196 3.94 -8.73 -7.64
CA CYS A 196 2.93 -7.83 -7.06
C CYS A 196 2.72 -8.09 -5.56
N LYS A 197 2.03 -7.16 -4.87
CA LYS A 197 1.54 -7.39 -3.51
C LYS A 197 0.46 -8.49 -3.54
N PRO A 198 0.35 -9.35 -2.51
CA PRO A 198 1.00 -9.30 -1.20
C PRO A 198 2.29 -10.16 -1.11
N PHE A 199 2.98 -10.47 -2.20
CA PHE A 199 4.16 -11.33 -2.11
C PHE A 199 5.36 -10.59 -1.47
N GLU A 200 6.04 -11.23 -0.53
CA GLU A 200 7.22 -10.65 0.16
C GLU A 200 8.31 -10.22 -0.83
N GLY A 201 8.53 -11.01 -1.89
CA GLY A 201 9.47 -10.68 -2.96
C GLY A 201 9.18 -9.34 -3.66
N ALA A 202 7.91 -8.93 -3.75
CA ALA A 202 7.56 -7.61 -4.28
C ALA A 202 8.00 -6.49 -3.34
N PHE A 203 7.77 -6.63 -2.02
CA PHE A 203 8.24 -5.66 -1.02
C PHE A 203 9.77 -5.56 -0.99
N GLU A 204 10.48 -6.69 -1.01
CA GLU A 204 11.94 -6.72 -1.06
C GLU A 204 12.50 -6.00 -2.30
N HIS A 205 11.85 -6.19 -3.46
CA HIS A 205 12.21 -5.50 -4.68
C HIS A 205 12.06 -3.98 -4.54
N VAL A 206 10.92 -3.54 -3.96
CA VAL A 206 10.68 -2.12 -3.67
C VAL A 206 11.75 -1.57 -2.72
N PHE A 207 12.07 -2.28 -1.64
CA PHE A 207 13.07 -1.80 -0.67
C PHE A 207 14.44 -1.58 -1.31
N LYS A 208 14.88 -2.53 -2.13
CA LYS A 208 16.15 -2.45 -2.88
C LYS A 208 16.14 -1.28 -3.86
N MET A 209 15.11 -1.16 -4.69
CA MET A 209 15.08 -0.17 -5.78
C MET A 209 14.84 1.28 -5.30
N THR A 210 14.30 1.44 -4.09
CA THR A 210 14.01 2.75 -3.50
C THR A 210 14.94 3.10 -2.34
N ASN A 211 15.86 2.21 -1.94
CA ASN A 211 16.70 2.37 -0.76
C ASN A 211 15.89 2.64 0.52
N ILE A 212 14.84 1.83 0.72
CA ILE A 212 13.96 1.91 1.88
C ILE A 212 14.43 0.93 2.96
N ASN A 213 14.48 1.40 4.20
CA ASN A 213 14.67 0.54 5.37
C ASN A 213 13.29 0.18 5.95
N PRO A 214 12.88 -1.11 5.92
CA PRO A 214 11.54 -1.51 6.35
C PRO A 214 11.25 -1.14 7.81
N HIS A 215 12.20 -1.33 8.72
CA HIS A 215 12.05 -1.01 10.16
C HIS A 215 11.93 0.49 10.46
N LYS A 216 12.08 1.32 9.43
CA LYS A 216 12.03 2.78 9.49
C LYS A 216 10.96 3.35 8.57
N THR A 217 9.96 2.55 8.23
CA THR A 217 8.98 2.89 7.20
C THR A 217 7.57 2.57 7.65
N LEU A 218 6.69 3.56 7.44
CA LEU A 218 5.24 3.38 7.58
C LEU A 218 4.64 2.88 6.27
N PHE A 219 3.75 1.91 6.34
CA PHE A 219 3.06 1.32 5.21
C PHE A 219 1.54 1.38 5.39
N PHE A 220 0.89 2.14 4.52
CA PHE A 220 -0.56 2.31 4.49
C PHE A 220 -1.14 1.49 3.35
N ASP A 221 -2.14 0.65 3.61
CA ASP A 221 -2.85 -0.14 2.60
C ASP A 221 -4.24 -0.53 3.16
N ASP A 222 -5.20 -0.75 2.28
CA ASP A 222 -6.56 -1.17 2.63
C ASP A 222 -6.72 -2.70 2.61
N SER A 223 -5.80 -3.42 1.96
CA SER A 223 -5.79 -4.87 1.96
C SER A 223 -5.04 -5.42 3.18
N ILE A 224 -5.78 -6.11 4.05
CA ILE A 224 -5.21 -6.80 5.22
C ILE A 224 -4.06 -7.75 4.86
N ARG A 225 -4.12 -8.39 3.68
CA ARG A 225 -3.06 -9.31 3.21
C ARG A 225 -1.77 -8.55 2.88
N ASN A 226 -1.90 -7.36 2.29
CA ASN A 226 -0.76 -6.48 2.04
C ASN A 226 -0.17 -6.00 3.37
N ILE A 227 -1.02 -5.58 4.30
CA ILE A 227 -0.64 -5.13 5.64
C ILE A 227 0.13 -6.20 6.40
N GLN A 228 -0.41 -7.41 6.51
CA GLN A 228 0.23 -8.52 7.23
C GLN A 228 1.58 -8.89 6.60
N THR A 229 1.70 -8.82 5.27
CA THR A 229 2.99 -9.02 4.59
C THR A 229 3.96 -7.89 4.91
N GLY A 230 3.51 -6.64 4.83
CA GLY A 230 4.28 -5.48 5.25
C GLY A 230 4.84 -5.63 6.67
N LYS A 231 4.01 -6.12 7.59
CA LYS A 231 4.39 -6.41 8.97
C LYS A 231 5.49 -7.47 9.05
N ARG A 232 5.34 -8.59 8.33
CA ARG A 232 6.35 -9.68 8.31
C ARG A 232 7.70 -9.22 7.77
N VAL A 233 7.71 -8.38 6.74
CA VAL A 233 8.96 -7.83 6.17
C VAL A 233 9.53 -6.65 6.98
N GLY A 234 8.90 -6.30 8.11
CA GLY A 234 9.44 -5.36 9.09
C GLY A 234 8.92 -3.93 9.04
N LEU A 235 7.92 -3.64 8.19
CA LEU A 235 7.26 -2.33 8.14
C LEU A 235 6.42 -2.08 9.40
N HIS A 236 6.24 -0.80 9.73
CA HIS A 236 5.17 -0.38 10.63
C HIS A 236 3.91 -0.10 9.82
N THR A 237 2.79 -0.69 10.20
CA THR A 237 1.64 -0.86 9.29
C THR A 237 0.40 -0.12 9.72
N VAL A 238 -0.29 0.51 8.77
CA VAL A 238 -1.54 1.24 8.98
C VAL A 238 -2.60 0.69 8.04
N TRP A 239 -3.55 -0.06 8.58
CA TRP A 239 -4.67 -0.62 7.83
C TRP A 239 -5.78 0.43 7.70
N VAL A 240 -6.02 0.89 6.47
CA VAL A 240 -6.98 1.95 6.17
C VAL A 240 -8.33 1.35 5.76
N GLY A 241 -9.44 1.97 6.17
CA GLY A 241 -10.81 1.54 5.86
C GLY A 241 -11.50 0.76 6.98
N THR A 242 -10.92 0.71 8.19
CA THR A 242 -11.47 -0.04 9.32
C THR A 242 -11.09 0.56 10.67
N SER A 243 -11.94 0.39 11.68
CA SER A 243 -11.61 0.63 13.10
C SER A 243 -11.19 -0.63 13.85
N HIS A 244 -11.30 -1.81 13.21
CA HIS A 244 -10.91 -3.07 13.82
C HIS A 244 -9.40 -3.29 13.69
N LYS A 245 -8.77 -3.55 14.84
CA LYS A 245 -7.40 -4.02 14.89
C LYS A 245 -7.39 -5.54 14.86
N ASP A 246 -6.63 -6.10 13.93
CA ASP A 246 -6.45 -7.55 13.75
C ASP A 246 -4.99 -7.95 13.99
N GLU A 247 -4.73 -9.25 14.09
CA GLU A 247 -3.38 -9.79 14.22
C GLU A 247 -2.54 -9.45 12.96
N GLY A 248 -1.32 -8.97 13.20
CA GLY A 248 -0.43 -8.54 12.13
C GLY A 248 -0.66 -7.10 11.64
N VAL A 249 -1.42 -6.28 12.39
CA VAL A 249 -1.65 -4.85 12.12
C VAL A 249 -1.12 -4.00 13.28
N ASP A 250 -0.35 -2.94 13.01
CA ASP A 250 0.08 -2.00 14.06
C ASP A 250 -1.02 -1.01 14.42
N ILE A 251 -1.61 -0.39 13.40
CA ILE A 251 -2.60 0.69 13.52
C ILE A 251 -3.75 0.44 12.53
N ALA A 252 -4.98 0.70 12.97
CA ALA A 252 -6.16 0.71 12.11
C ALA A 252 -6.71 2.14 12.00
N LEU A 253 -7.18 2.51 10.83
CA LEU A 253 -7.65 3.86 10.51
C LEU A 253 -8.90 3.78 9.61
N GLU A 254 -10.03 4.34 10.03
CA GLU A 254 -11.26 4.29 9.21
C GLU A 254 -11.10 5.08 7.91
N HIS A 255 -10.52 6.27 7.98
CA HIS A 255 -10.27 7.12 6.81
C HIS A 255 -8.88 7.72 6.84
N ILE A 256 -8.24 7.80 5.66
CA ILE A 256 -6.88 8.33 5.54
C ILE A 256 -6.74 9.78 6.05
N HIS A 257 -7.83 10.55 6.03
CA HIS A 257 -7.88 11.93 6.55
C HIS A 257 -7.64 12.02 8.07
N ASN A 258 -7.90 10.94 8.82
CA ASN A 258 -7.71 10.88 10.26
C ASN A 258 -6.26 10.58 10.67
N ILE A 259 -5.32 10.50 9.72
CA ILE A 259 -3.91 10.17 10.00
C ILE A 259 -3.29 11.08 11.07
N ARG A 260 -3.62 12.37 11.10
CA ARG A 260 -3.07 13.29 12.11
C ARG A 260 -3.56 12.99 13.52
N GLU A 261 -4.78 12.50 13.65
CA GLU A 261 -5.37 12.13 14.94
C GLU A 261 -4.84 10.78 15.42
N ALA A 262 -4.65 9.83 14.49
CA ALA A 262 -4.14 8.50 14.80
C ALA A 262 -2.62 8.46 15.02
N LEU A 263 -1.87 9.35 14.37
CA LEU A 263 -0.41 9.43 14.36
C LEU A 263 0.08 10.88 14.54
N PRO A 264 -0.28 11.57 15.64
CA PRO A 264 0.09 12.96 15.86
C PRO A 264 1.60 13.18 15.93
N GLU A 265 2.34 12.16 16.36
CA GLU A 265 3.80 12.18 16.52
C GLU A 265 4.55 12.40 15.20
N LEU A 266 3.90 12.16 14.05
CA LEU A 266 4.46 12.46 12.73
C LEU A 266 4.65 13.97 12.49
N TRP A 267 3.97 14.81 13.27
CA TRP A 267 4.07 16.27 13.19
C TRP A 267 4.82 16.91 14.36
N GLU A 268 4.99 16.21 15.49
CA GLU A 268 5.62 16.76 16.70
C GLU A 268 7.05 17.29 16.45
N ALA A 269 7.86 16.61 15.63
CA ALA A 269 9.22 17.07 15.31
C ALA A 269 9.27 18.31 14.38
N VAL A 270 8.17 18.62 13.69
CA VAL A 270 8.03 19.79 12.81
C VAL A 270 7.49 20.97 13.59
N ASP A 271 6.50 20.72 14.45
CA ASP A 271 5.87 21.75 15.27
C ASP A 271 6.86 22.31 16.31
N ASP A 272 7.71 21.46 16.92
CA ASP A 272 8.80 21.89 17.82
C ASP A 272 9.78 22.87 17.12
N LYS A 273 10.18 22.58 15.88
CA LYS A 273 11.09 23.45 15.09
C LYS A 273 10.39 24.75 14.66
N THR A 274 9.11 24.68 14.32
CA THR A 274 8.32 25.83 13.87
C THR A 274 8.06 26.79 15.03
N GLU A 275 7.78 26.27 16.22
CA GLU A 275 7.66 27.05 17.46
C GLU A 275 9.02 27.61 17.93
N GLU A 276 10.13 26.89 17.75
CA GLU A 276 11.47 27.44 17.98
C GLU A 276 11.82 28.60 17.04
N ILE A 277 11.40 28.53 15.77
CA ILE A 277 11.61 29.61 14.79
C ILE A 277 10.71 30.81 15.10
N ARG A 278 9.43 30.58 15.42
CA ARG A 278 8.48 31.64 15.82
C ARG A 278 8.92 32.34 17.10
N SER A 279 9.37 31.59 18.11
CA SER A 279 9.89 32.17 19.35
C SER A 279 11.16 32.99 19.10
N LYS A 280 12.10 32.51 18.26
CA LYS A 280 13.30 33.28 17.87
C LYS A 280 12.95 34.55 17.09
N GLN A 281 11.97 34.50 16.17
CA GLN A 281 11.49 35.68 15.45
C GLN A 281 10.79 36.69 16.36
N LYS A 282 9.98 36.21 17.32
CA LYS A 282 9.29 37.08 18.28
C LYS A 282 10.27 37.79 19.22
N VAL A 283 11.27 37.07 19.73
CA VAL A 283 12.37 37.65 20.52
C VAL A 283 13.18 38.67 19.69
N ALA A 284 13.45 38.38 18.42
CA ALA A 284 14.16 39.33 17.55
C ALA A 284 13.36 40.63 17.30
N ILE A 285 12.04 40.54 17.17
CA ILE A 285 11.16 41.72 17.01
C ILE A 285 11.10 42.54 18.32
N GLU A 286 11.01 41.88 19.48
CA GLU A 286 10.99 42.55 20.79
C GLU A 286 12.33 43.22 21.16
N ILE A 287 13.47 42.76 20.63
CA ILE A 287 14.79 43.39 20.87
C ILE A 287 15.01 44.62 19.97
N ILE A 288 14.32 44.71 18.83
CA ILE A 288 14.49 45.79 17.85
C ILE A 288 13.49 46.96 18.09
N ALA A 289 12.44 46.74 18.90
CA ALA A 289 11.45 47.74 19.28
C ALA A 289 11.85 48.53 20.54
#